data_AF-A0A202DWB8-F1
#
_entry.id   AF-A0A202DWB8-F1
#
_cell.length_a   1.000
_cell.length_b   1.000
_cell.length_c   1.000
_cell.angle_alpha   90.00
_cell.angle_beta   90.00
_cell.angle_gamma   90.00
#
_symmetry.space_group_name_H-M   'P 1'
#
loop_
_entity.id
_entity.type
_entity.pdbx_description
1 polymer ?
#
loop_
_entity_poly.entity_id
_entity_poly.type
_entity_poly.pdbx_seq_one_letter_code
_entity_poly.pdbx_strand_id
1 'polypeptide(L)'
;MTEFEVNRRRKEIEAQGVMIAEIVARAQKRISEIEGEMFRLSMGALTGDSAQRLNSAKRVVLALETRLKLIYKMLNNPDNEAFMRGYKSFSTHLTVPYDPMTSVVGSAQFPPLAPEQWQETVEGLLAGIKFSVAKNSF
;
A
#
# COMPACT_ATOMS: atom_id res chain seq x y z
N MET A 1 -15.24 11.17 -28.71
CA MET A 1 -14.70 10.09 -27.85
C MET A 1 -15.52 8.85 -28.13
N THR A 2 -14.91 7.69 -28.39
CA THR A 2 -15.68 6.50 -28.77
C THR A 2 -16.03 5.66 -27.55
N GLU A 3 -17.20 5.01 -27.56
CA GLU A 3 -17.61 4.08 -26.51
C GLU A 3 -16.62 2.92 -26.33
N PHE A 4 -16.01 2.49 -27.44
CA PHE A 4 -14.92 1.50 -27.44
C PHE A 4 -13.71 1.94 -26.59
N GLU A 5 -13.25 3.18 -26.73
CA GLU A 5 -12.11 3.69 -25.96
C GLU A 5 -12.41 3.72 -24.47
N VAL A 6 -13.60 4.20 -24.10
CA VAL A 6 -14.05 4.25 -22.70
C VAL A 6 -14.09 2.84 -22.10
N ASN A 7 -14.69 1.88 -22.81
CA ASN A 7 -14.78 0.50 -22.35
C ASN A 7 -13.41 -0.16 -22.19
N ARG A 8 -12.45 0.12 -23.08
CA ARG A 8 -11.07 -0.33 -22.93
C ARG A 8 -10.43 0.23 -21.65
N ARG A 9 -10.56 1.53 -21.41
CA ARG A 9 -9.97 2.18 -20.22
C ARG A 9 -10.63 1.72 -18.92
N ARG A 10 -11.94 1.43 -18.92
CA ARG A 10 -12.64 0.83 -17.77
C ARG A 10 -12.04 -0.53 -17.41
N LYS A 11 -11.83 -1.41 -18.40
CA LYS A 11 -11.20 -2.72 -18.18
C LYS A 11 -9.78 -2.61 -17.63
N GLU A 12 -8.98 -1.66 -18.12
CA GLU A 12 -7.62 -1.41 -17.60
C GLU A 12 -7.65 -0.99 -16.13
N ILE A 13 -8.53 -0.05 -15.75
CA ILE A 13 -8.68 0.42 -14.37
C ILE A 13 -9.23 -0.67 -13.46
N GLU A 14 -10.17 -1.49 -13.96
CA GLU A 14 -10.71 -2.64 -13.24
C GLU A 14 -9.62 -3.67 -12.94
N ALA A 15 -8.79 -4.04 -13.93
CA ALA A 15 -7.68 -4.96 -13.74
C ALA A 15 -6.67 -4.45 -12.70
N GLN A 16 -6.33 -3.15 -12.74
CA GLN A 16 -5.49 -2.53 -11.70
C GLN A 16 -6.16 -2.56 -10.32
N GLY A 17 -7.47 -2.33 -10.25
CA GLY A 17 -8.24 -2.40 -9.02
C GLY A 17 -8.18 -3.79 -8.37
N VAL A 18 -8.34 -4.85 -9.16
CA VAL A 18 -8.24 -6.24 -8.70
C VAL A 18 -6.85 -6.52 -8.12
N MET A 19 -5.78 -6.19 -8.87
CA MET A 19 -4.41 -6.41 -8.42
C MET A 19 -4.10 -5.65 -7.13
N ILE A 20 -4.49 -4.38 -7.03
CA ILE A 20 -4.28 -3.58 -5.82
C ILE A 20 -5.03 -4.18 -4.62
N ALA A 21 -6.28 -4.64 -4.81
CA ALA A 21 -7.06 -5.26 -3.75
C ALA A 21 -6.38 -6.52 -3.20
N GLU A 22 -5.82 -7.35 -4.08
CA GLU A 22 -5.07 -8.56 -3.68
C GLU A 22 -3.82 -8.22 -2.87
N ILE A 23 -3.04 -7.22 -3.31
CA ILE A 23 -1.84 -6.75 -2.59
C ILE A 23 -2.23 -6.25 -1.18
N VAL A 24 -3.28 -5.42 -1.08
CA VAL A 24 -3.76 -4.88 0.20
C VAL A 24 -4.20 -6.00 1.13
N ALA A 25 -5.05 -6.92 0.66
CA ALA A 25 -5.57 -8.00 1.50
C ALA A 25 -4.44 -8.90 2.03
N ARG A 26 -3.47 -9.26 1.17
CA ARG A 26 -2.30 -10.05 1.56
C ARG A 26 -1.44 -9.31 2.59
N ALA A 27 -1.19 -8.02 2.37
CA ALA A 27 -0.35 -7.22 3.25
C ALA A 27 -1.01 -7.00 4.62
N GLN A 28 -2.30 -6.71 4.66
CA GLN A 28 -3.07 -6.57 5.91
C GLN A 28 -3.02 -7.84 6.74
N LYS A 29 -3.26 -9.01 6.13
CA LYS A 29 -3.15 -10.30 6.81
C LYS A 29 -1.79 -10.46 7.48
N ARG A 30 -0.72 -10.19 6.73
CA ARG A 30 0.67 -10.34 7.21
C ARG A 30 1.05 -9.31 8.27
N ILE A 31 0.52 -8.08 8.18
CA ILE A 31 0.67 -7.06 9.22
C ILE A 31 -0.02 -7.53 10.51
N SER A 32 -1.25 -8.04 10.44
CA SER A 32 -1.97 -8.55 11.62
C SER A 32 -1.28 -9.74 12.26
N GLU A 33 -0.70 -10.66 11.47
CA GLU A 33 0.12 -11.76 11.98
C GLU A 33 1.33 -11.23 12.79
N ILE A 34 2.02 -10.22 12.27
CA ILE A 34 3.16 -9.59 12.96
C ILE A 34 2.72 -8.89 14.23
N GLU A 35 1.63 -8.12 14.20
CA GLU A 35 1.09 -7.43 15.37
C GLU A 35 0.62 -8.40 16.46
N GLY A 36 -0.03 -9.50 16.07
CA GLY A 36 -0.42 -10.56 16.99
C GLY A 36 0.80 -11.22 17.66
N GLU A 37 1.86 -11.45 16.91
CA GLU A 37 3.13 -11.97 17.43
C GLU A 37 3.82 -10.96 18.37
N MET A 38 3.82 -9.66 18.03
CA MET A 38 4.31 -8.60 18.93
C MET A 38 3.56 -8.59 20.27
N PHE A 39 2.25 -8.78 20.24
CA PHE A 39 1.41 -8.85 21.45
C PHE A 39 1.74 -10.10 22.28
N ARG A 40 1.89 -11.26 21.64
CA ARG A 40 2.23 -12.54 22.29
C ARG A 40 3.57 -12.51 23.01
N LEU A 41 4.55 -11.78 22.47
CA LEU A 41 5.91 -11.68 23.03
C LEU A 41 6.05 -10.63 24.14
N SER A 42 4.95 -10.16 24.75
CA SER A 42 4.95 -9.23 25.88
C SER A 42 5.79 -7.98 25.63
N MET A 43 5.52 -7.26 24.52
CA MET A 43 6.33 -6.10 24.12
C MET A 43 7.82 -6.44 23.88
N GLY A 44 8.11 -7.65 23.41
CA GLY A 44 9.40 -7.96 22.77
C GLY A 44 9.63 -6.97 21.64
N ALA A 45 10.42 -5.94 21.91
CA ALA A 45 10.56 -4.77 21.06
C ALA A 45 10.95 -5.24 19.66
N LEU A 46 10.17 -4.88 18.65
CA LEU A 46 10.75 -4.83 17.32
C LEU A 46 12.05 -4.03 17.44
N THR A 47 13.12 -4.53 16.82
CA THR A 47 14.31 -3.69 16.65
C THR A 47 13.89 -2.36 15.99
N GLY A 48 14.61 -1.27 16.26
CA GLY A 48 14.25 0.05 15.68
C GLY A 48 14.02 -0.02 14.17
N ASP A 49 14.88 -0.75 13.46
CA ASP A 49 14.77 -1.01 12.02
C ASP A 49 13.51 -1.80 11.65
N SER A 50 13.13 -2.81 12.44
CA SER A 50 11.92 -3.61 12.18
C SER A 50 10.63 -2.82 12.42
N ALA A 51 10.62 -1.95 13.44
CA ALA A 51 9.50 -1.04 13.69
C ALA A 51 9.33 -0.03 12.54
N GLN A 52 10.44 0.53 12.04
CA GLN A 52 10.43 1.43 10.88
C GLN A 52 9.95 0.73 9.61
N ARG A 53 10.39 -0.51 9.36
CA ARG A 53 9.92 -1.33 8.23
C ARG A 53 8.43 -1.62 8.30
N LEU A 54 7.92 -2.00 9.48
CA LEU A 54 6.48 -2.22 9.70
C LEU A 54 5.66 -0.96 9.45
N ASN A 55 6.10 0.19 9.97
CA ASN A 55 5.42 1.47 9.75
C ASN A 55 5.45 1.88 8.28
N SER A 56 6.58 1.67 7.59
CA SER A 56 6.70 1.93 6.15
C SER A 56 5.72 1.05 5.35
N ALA A 57 5.63 -0.24 5.67
CA ALA A 57 4.69 -1.15 5.02
C ALA A 57 3.24 -0.70 5.24
N LYS A 58 2.85 -0.37 6.47
CA LYS A 58 1.50 0.14 6.79
C LYS A 58 1.13 1.38 5.98
N ARG A 59 2.07 2.32 5.81
CA ARG A 59 1.86 3.54 5.02
C ARG A 59 1.65 3.25 3.54
N VAL A 60 2.44 2.34 2.97
CA VAL A 60 2.27 1.90 1.57
C VAL A 60 0.90 1.22 1.39
N VAL A 61 0.52 0.32 2.30
CA VAL A 61 -0.80 -0.34 2.26
C VAL A 61 -1.94 0.67 2.34
N LEU A 62 -1.86 1.66 3.24
CA LEU A 62 -2.86 2.73 3.32
C LEU A 62 -2.98 3.54 2.02
N ALA A 63 -1.84 3.85 1.39
CA ALA A 63 -1.85 4.56 0.11
C ALA A 63 -2.55 3.74 -0.99
N LEU A 64 -2.30 2.42 -1.03
CA LEU A 64 -2.96 1.49 -1.95
C LEU A 64 -4.47 1.42 -1.69
N GLU A 65 -4.90 1.40 -0.44
CA GLU A 65 -6.32 1.45 -0.08
C GLU A 65 -7.00 2.75 -0.54
N THR A 66 -6.35 3.89 -0.36
CA THR A 66 -6.87 5.18 -0.85
C THR A 66 -7.02 5.16 -2.38
N ARG A 67 -6.02 4.60 -3.08
CA ARG A 67 -6.08 4.44 -4.53
C ARG A 67 -7.22 3.52 -4.96
N LEU A 68 -7.43 2.41 -4.26
CA LEU A 68 -8.53 1.48 -4.52
C LEU A 68 -9.89 2.17 -4.37
N LYS A 69 -10.07 3.01 -3.34
CA LYS A 69 -11.28 3.82 -3.16
C LYS A 69 -11.53 4.78 -4.33
N LEU A 70 -10.48 5.41 -4.86
CA LEU A 70 -10.58 6.28 -6.04
C LEU A 70 -10.96 5.51 -7.30
N ILE A 71 -10.35 4.32 -7.51
CA ILE A 71 -10.69 3.42 -8.62
C ILE A 71 -12.17 3.04 -8.56
N TYR A 72 -12.67 2.59 -7.42
CA TYR A 72 -14.09 2.24 -7.28
C TYR A 72 -15.01 3.44 -7.53
N LYS A 73 -14.65 4.63 -7.05
CA LYS A 73 -15.41 5.85 -7.33
C LYS A 73 -15.44 6.17 -8.83
N MET A 74 -14.33 5.98 -9.55
CA MET A 74 -14.27 6.18 -11.00
C MET A 74 -15.11 5.14 -11.75
N LEU A 75 -14.96 3.86 -11.43
CA LEU A 75 -15.66 2.77 -12.12
C LEU A 75 -17.19 2.87 -11.94
N ASN A 76 -17.64 3.29 -10.75
CA ASN A 76 -19.04 3.50 -10.45
C ASN A 76 -19.63 4.80 -11.00
N ASN A 77 -18.83 5.64 -11.68
CA ASN A 77 -19.35 6.84 -12.32
C ASN A 77 -20.03 6.47 -13.66
N PRO A 78 -21.35 6.69 -13.81
CA PRO A 78 -22.07 6.37 -15.03
C PRO A 78 -21.74 7.32 -16.20
N ASP A 79 -21.20 8.51 -15.91
CA ASP A 79 -20.80 9.48 -16.93
C ASP A 79 -19.42 9.12 -17.51
N ASN A 80 -19.41 8.78 -18.80
CA ASN A 80 -18.22 8.43 -19.56
C ASN A 80 -17.23 9.60 -19.71
N GLU A 81 -17.72 10.83 -19.81
CA GLU A 81 -16.83 12.01 -19.88
C GLU A 81 -16.17 12.27 -18.52
N ALA A 82 -16.93 12.18 -17.43
CA ALA A 82 -16.38 12.28 -16.09
C ALA A 82 -15.39 11.15 -15.78
N PHE A 83 -15.69 9.92 -16.18
CA PHE A 83 -14.76 8.80 -16.08
C PHE A 83 -13.46 9.10 -16.83
N MET A 84 -13.52 9.56 -18.08
CA MET A 84 -12.32 9.83 -18.87
C MET A 84 -11.53 11.05 -18.38
N ARG A 85 -12.19 12.07 -17.82
CA ARG A 85 -11.50 13.15 -17.09
C ARG A 85 -10.76 12.61 -15.88
N GLY A 86 -11.43 11.76 -15.08
CA GLY A 86 -10.83 11.10 -13.92
C GLY A 86 -9.67 10.17 -14.31
N TYR A 87 -9.81 9.43 -15.41
CA TYR A 87 -8.76 8.58 -15.96
C TYR A 87 -7.54 9.39 -16.41
N LYS A 88 -7.75 10.53 -17.08
CA LYS A 88 -6.65 11.42 -17.50
C LYS A 88 -5.90 12.03 -16.30
N SER A 89 -6.58 12.29 -15.19
CA SER A 89 -5.97 12.77 -13.95
C SER A 89 -5.49 11.63 -13.04
N PHE A 90 -5.82 10.38 -13.37
CA PHE A 90 -5.40 9.21 -12.62
C PHE A 90 -3.92 8.94 -12.88
N SER A 91 -3.08 9.30 -11.91
CA SER A 91 -1.66 9.01 -11.98
C SER A 91 -1.38 7.53 -11.77
N THR A 92 -0.45 6.96 -12.53
CA THR A 92 0.13 5.64 -12.23
C THR A 92 0.94 5.64 -10.95
N HIS A 93 1.35 6.81 -10.45
CA HIS A 93 2.19 6.97 -9.27
C HIS A 93 1.34 6.86 -8.00
N LEU A 94 1.85 6.15 -6.99
CA LEU A 94 1.21 6.06 -5.68
C LEU A 94 1.78 7.13 -4.74
N THR A 95 0.92 7.99 -4.21
CA THR A 95 1.34 8.97 -3.19
C THR A 95 1.27 8.34 -1.80
N VAL A 96 2.42 8.14 -1.17
CA VAL A 96 2.50 7.59 0.20
C VAL A 96 2.44 8.73 1.22
N PRO A 97 1.52 8.72 2.21
CA PRO A 97 1.42 9.77 3.23
C PRO A 97 2.72 9.94 4.02
N TYR A 98 3.11 11.16 4.42
CA TYR A 98 4.33 11.45 5.20
C TYR A 98 4.34 10.79 6.60
N ASP A 99 5.53 10.50 7.16
CA ASP A 99 5.70 10.02 8.54
C ASP A 99 6.48 11.04 9.38
N PRO A 100 5.84 11.65 10.39
CA PRO A 100 6.47 12.63 11.26
C PRO A 100 7.44 12.01 12.30
N MET A 101 7.46 10.69 12.47
CA MET A 101 8.28 10.00 13.50
C MET A 101 9.69 9.64 13.01
N THR A 102 9.95 9.71 11.72
CA THR A 102 11.30 9.56 11.16
C THR A 102 11.92 10.94 11.00
N SER A 103 13.02 11.22 11.70
CA SER A 103 13.76 12.51 11.65
C SER A 103 14.36 12.87 10.27
N VAL A 104 14.01 12.13 9.22
CA VAL A 104 14.33 12.44 7.83
C VAL A 104 13.25 13.40 7.31
N VAL A 105 13.54 14.70 7.39
CA VAL A 105 12.81 15.76 6.68
C VAL A 105 13.13 15.64 5.19
N GLY A 106 12.45 14.70 4.57
CA GLY A 106 12.65 14.32 3.19
C GLY A 106 11.84 13.07 3.06
N SER A 107 10.71 13.17 2.36
CA SER A 107 9.93 12.01 1.96
C SER A 107 10.85 10.81 1.72
N ALA A 108 10.63 9.70 2.41
CA ALA A 108 10.87 8.40 1.77
C ALA A 108 9.87 8.34 0.60
N GLN A 109 10.18 9.10 -0.46
CA GLN A 109 9.59 8.97 -1.76
C GLN A 109 10.08 7.60 -2.17
N PHE A 110 9.27 6.58 -1.88
CA PHE A 110 9.29 5.42 -2.74
C PHE A 110 9.20 5.99 -4.17
N PRO A 111 10.13 5.62 -5.07
CA PRO A 111 10.05 6.06 -6.43
C PRO A 111 8.65 5.72 -6.97
N PRO A 112 8.15 6.44 -7.99
CA PRO A 112 6.90 6.04 -8.58
C PRO A 112 7.02 4.65 -9.19
N LEU A 113 6.36 3.69 -8.55
CA LEU A 113 6.39 2.28 -8.91
C LEU A 113 5.11 1.89 -9.65
N ALA A 114 5.25 0.99 -10.62
CA ALA A 114 4.14 0.29 -11.25
C ALA A 114 3.39 -0.59 -10.22
N PRO A 115 2.10 -0.91 -10.44
CA PRO A 115 1.30 -1.78 -9.55
C PRO A 115 2.03 -3.03 -9.07
N GLU A 116 2.75 -3.70 -9.95
CA GLU A 116 3.46 -4.96 -9.71
C GLU A 116 4.66 -4.76 -8.78
N GLN A 117 5.35 -3.63 -8.92
CA GLN A 117 6.50 -3.26 -8.09
C GLN A 117 6.06 -2.91 -6.65
N TRP A 118 4.80 -2.53 -6.44
CA TRP A 118 4.26 -2.34 -5.09
C TRP A 118 4.13 -3.65 -4.33
N GLN A 119 3.83 -4.76 -5.02
CA GLN A 119 3.81 -6.07 -4.39
C GLN A 119 5.19 -6.41 -3.82
N GLU A 120 6.23 -6.33 -4.65
CA GLU A 120 7.61 -6.62 -4.23
C GLU A 120 8.07 -5.70 -3.10
N THR A 121 7.69 -4.41 -3.15
CA THR A 121 8.03 -3.43 -2.13
C THR A 121 7.41 -3.78 -0.78
N VAL A 122 6.10 -4.05 -0.74
CA VAL A 122 5.42 -4.42 0.50
C VAL A 122 5.91 -5.78 1.01
N GLU A 123 6.15 -6.71 0.09
CA GLU A 123 6.67 -8.03 0.42
C GLU A 123 8.08 -7.95 1.03
N GLY A 124 8.98 -7.17 0.45
CA GLY A 124 10.34 -6.94 0.96
C GLY A 124 10.38 -6.20 2.29
N LEU A 125 9.47 -5.23 2.51
CA LEU A 125 9.38 -4.51 3.78
C LEU A 125 9.01 -5.44 4.93
N LEU A 126 7.96 -6.27 4.79
CA LEU A 126 7.56 -7.13 5.91
C LEU A 126 8.41 -8.41 6.05
N ALA A 127 9.10 -8.88 4.99
CA ALA A 127 10.04 -10.01 5.10
C ALA A 127 11.27 -9.67 5.97
N GLY A 128 11.62 -8.38 6.06
CA GLY A 128 12.75 -7.90 6.87
C GLY A 128 12.45 -7.71 8.37
N ILE A 129 11.23 -8.02 8.82
CA ILE A 129 10.82 -7.79 10.22
C ILE A 129 11.35 -8.91 11.11
N LYS A 130 12.12 -8.53 12.14
CA LYS A 130 12.69 -9.43 13.14
C LYS A 130 12.26 -9.01 14.54
N PHE A 131 11.84 -9.98 15.34
CA PHE A 131 11.51 -9.79 16.75
C PHE A 131 12.78 -9.84 17.59
N SER A 132 12.89 -8.97 18.59
CA SER A 132 13.87 -9.17 19.67
C SER A 132 13.18 -9.91 20.80
N VAL A 133 13.80 -11.00 21.26
CA VAL A 133 13.42 -11.63 22.52
C VAL A 133 14.22 -10.92 23.59
N ALA A 134 13.57 -10.25 24.53
CA ALA A 134 14.24 -9.80 25.74
C ALA A 134 14.83 -11.04 26.42
N LYS A 135 16.17 -11.17 26.43
CA LYS A 135 16.82 -12.15 27.29
C LYS A 135 16.56 -11.66 28.72
N ASN A 136 15.55 -12.20 29.38
CA ASN A 136 15.48 -12.15 30.83
C ASN A 136 16.75 -12.85 31.32
N SER A 137 17.73 -12.04 31.68
CA SER A 137 18.89 -12.47 32.42
C SER A 137 18.51 -12.27 33.88
N PHE A 138 18.45 -13.39 34.61
CA PHE A 138 18.24 -13.55 36.05
C PHE A 138 16.80 -13.69 36.53
#